data_AF-A0ABD7WTE6-F1
#
_entry.id   AF-A0ABD7WTE6-F1
#
_cell.length_a   1.000
_cell.length_b   1.000
_cell.length_c   1.000
_cell.angle_alpha   90.00
_cell.angle_beta   90.00
_cell.angle_gamma   90.00
#
_symmetry.space_group_name_H-M   'P 1'
#
loop_
_entity.id
_entity.type
_entity.pdbx_description
1 polymer ?
#
loop_
_entity_poly.entity_id
_entity_poly.type
_entity_poly.pdbx_seq_one_letter_code
_entity_poly.pdbx_strand_id
1 'polypeptide(L)'
;MIRTILIVLLAIGVVGVGYWGYSEHQEKDAVLLQAENTYQRAFHDLSYQLDLLNDKIGGTLAMSSRDQLSPALAEVWRLTSEAHNNVGQLPLSLLPFNKTEEFLSDVGDFTYKVAVRDLSKSPLTDKEYKTLNSLYDQSGEIQNEMRQVQHLVIDNNLRWMDVELALATKEKQGDNTIIDGLKTVEKSMDSFAETDLGVMNATNEQEKNAFHQLKGREVSEDVAKQVARSFLDLKGNEQIHIVKSGKDADYEVYSLTITDPKTKQETYMDITQKGGYPLWVLEDRDIKKQNISLNDAMNKANKFLKDHRFESLVMAESAQYDNMGVFTFVEQTESGVRIYPDSVKMKMSLEDGSVIGFSAKDFLLKHRTRDIPQPKISKEQAKTKLNSNVKVMEDRLAIITNDLNEEVLCYEFLGTIKNDTYRIFINADTGFEEKVEKLQNSEPLYNEL
;
A
#
# COMPACT_ATOMS: atom_id res chain seq x y z
N MET A 1 26.02 -71.00 -1.82
CA MET A 1 26.71 -69.82 -2.38
C MET A 1 25.81 -69.00 -3.27
N ILE A 2 25.20 -69.56 -4.34
CA ILE A 2 24.31 -68.82 -5.25
C ILE A 2 23.13 -68.14 -4.53
N ARG A 3 22.46 -68.85 -3.60
CA ARG A 3 21.34 -68.30 -2.81
C ARG A 3 21.73 -67.08 -1.99
N THR A 4 22.92 -67.07 -1.39
CA THR A 4 23.41 -65.97 -0.55
C THR A 4 23.75 -64.74 -1.39
N ILE A 5 24.37 -64.95 -2.56
CA ILE A 5 24.68 -63.88 -3.52
C ILE A 5 23.38 -63.22 -4.02
N LEU A 6 22.36 -64.02 -4.29
CA LEU A 6 21.06 -63.55 -4.78
C LEU A 6 20.31 -62.73 -3.73
N ILE A 7 20.36 -63.15 -2.45
CA ILE A 7 19.77 -62.39 -1.33
C ILE A 7 20.47 -61.03 -1.15
N VAL A 8 21.81 -60.99 -1.23
CA VAL A 8 22.57 -59.72 -1.11
C VAL A 8 22.24 -58.78 -2.26
N LEU A 9 22.16 -59.29 -3.50
CA LEU A 9 21.76 -58.48 -4.66
C LEU A 9 20.34 -57.92 -4.53
N LEU A 10 19.39 -58.73 -4.06
CA LEU A 10 18.02 -58.27 -3.81
C LEU A 10 17.96 -57.21 -2.68
N ALA A 11 18.74 -57.39 -1.62
CA ALA A 11 18.81 -56.41 -0.53
C ALA A 11 19.35 -55.05 -1.03
N ILE A 12 20.40 -55.06 -1.86
CA ILE A 12 20.92 -53.84 -2.49
C ILE A 12 19.87 -53.20 -3.41
N GLY A 13 19.14 -54.02 -4.18
CA GLY A 13 18.05 -53.54 -5.02
C GLY A 13 16.95 -52.84 -4.23
N VAL A 14 16.52 -53.42 -3.10
CA VAL A 14 15.51 -52.81 -2.21
C VAL A 14 16.00 -51.49 -1.60
N VAL A 15 17.26 -51.43 -1.15
CA VAL A 15 17.85 -50.19 -0.63
C VAL A 15 17.94 -49.12 -1.72
N GLY A 16 18.33 -49.51 -2.95
CA GLY A 16 18.38 -48.60 -4.10
C GLY A 16 17.01 -48.02 -4.46
N VAL A 17 15.97 -48.86 -4.51
CA VAL A 17 14.58 -48.41 -4.77
C VAL A 17 14.06 -47.56 -3.62
N GLY A 18 14.37 -47.89 -2.37
CA GLY A 18 13.99 -47.10 -1.20
C GLY A 18 14.62 -45.71 -1.20
N TYR A 19 15.92 -45.63 -1.52
CA TYR A 19 16.62 -44.35 -1.68
C TYR A 19 16.06 -43.53 -2.84
N TRP A 20 15.87 -44.15 -4.01
CA TRP A 20 15.30 -43.49 -5.17
C TRP A 20 13.88 -42.96 -4.89
N GLY A 21 13.01 -43.78 -4.29
CA GLY A 21 11.65 -43.37 -3.93
C GLY A 21 11.62 -42.25 -2.89
N TYR A 22 12.58 -42.22 -1.95
CA TYR A 22 12.71 -41.13 -1.00
C TYR A 22 13.22 -39.83 -1.64
N SER A 23 14.20 -39.92 -2.56
CA SER A 23 14.69 -38.77 -3.33
C SER A 23 13.59 -38.19 -4.22
N GLU A 24 12.88 -39.04 -4.94
CA GLU A 24 11.74 -38.66 -5.79
C GLU A 24 10.64 -37.99 -4.98
N HIS A 25 10.34 -38.50 -3.77
CA HIS A 25 9.35 -37.90 -2.88
C HIS A 25 9.78 -36.51 -2.41
N GLN A 26 11.04 -36.31 -2.02
CA GLN A 26 11.56 -35.00 -1.64
C GLN A 26 11.57 -34.01 -2.80
N GLU A 27 12.01 -34.43 -3.99
CA GLU A 27 12.02 -33.59 -5.18
C GLU A 27 10.59 -33.17 -5.55
N LYS A 28 9.63 -34.10 -5.48
CA LYS A 28 8.21 -33.81 -5.68
C LYS A 28 7.69 -32.80 -4.66
N ASP A 29 7.95 -33.00 -3.37
CA ASP A 29 7.48 -32.09 -2.32
C ASP A 29 8.08 -30.69 -2.47
N ALA A 30 9.36 -30.59 -2.85
CA ALA A 30 10.02 -29.32 -3.13
C ALA A 30 9.37 -28.58 -4.32
N VAL A 31 9.04 -29.29 -5.40
CA VAL A 31 8.35 -28.72 -6.56
C VAL A 31 6.94 -28.25 -6.19
N LEU A 32 6.19 -29.05 -5.42
CA LEU A 32 4.84 -28.67 -4.98
C LEU A 32 4.86 -27.43 -4.08
N LEU A 33 5.82 -27.35 -3.14
CA LEU A 33 6.00 -26.18 -2.28
C LEU A 33 6.38 -24.93 -3.09
N GLN A 34 7.28 -25.08 -4.07
CA GLN A 34 7.66 -23.97 -4.94
C GLN A 34 6.48 -23.46 -5.78
N ALA A 35 5.67 -24.36 -6.33
CA ALA A 35 4.46 -24.00 -7.08
C ALA A 35 3.43 -23.30 -6.17
N GLU A 36 3.17 -23.83 -4.98
CA GLU A 36 2.28 -23.20 -3.99
C GLU A 36 2.73 -21.77 -3.64
N ASN A 37 4.02 -21.58 -3.33
CA ASN A 37 4.57 -20.25 -3.04
C ASN A 37 4.45 -19.29 -4.23
N THR A 38 4.55 -19.82 -5.46
CA THR A 38 4.40 -19.01 -6.68
C THR A 38 2.96 -18.58 -6.86
N TYR A 39 1.99 -19.49 -6.68
CA TYR A 39 0.57 -19.17 -6.76
C TYR A 39 0.12 -18.20 -5.67
N GLN A 40 0.54 -18.41 -4.42
CA GLN A 40 0.24 -17.48 -3.33
C GLN A 40 0.77 -16.09 -3.63
N ARG A 41 2.04 -15.96 -4.04
CA ARG A 41 2.63 -14.67 -4.40
C ARG A 41 1.87 -14.02 -5.55
N ALA A 42 1.66 -14.73 -6.65
CA ALA A 42 0.98 -14.21 -7.83
C ALA A 42 -0.45 -13.74 -7.49
N PHE A 43 -1.16 -14.48 -6.65
CA PHE A 43 -2.50 -14.11 -6.20
C PHE A 43 -2.51 -12.85 -5.31
N HIS A 44 -1.58 -12.75 -4.35
CA HIS A 44 -1.45 -11.57 -3.50
C HIS A 44 -1.04 -10.33 -4.31
N ASP A 45 -0.08 -10.49 -5.22
CA ASP A 45 0.36 -9.40 -6.10
C ASP A 45 -0.78 -8.99 -7.05
N LEU A 46 -1.56 -9.93 -7.60
CA LEU A 46 -2.76 -9.62 -8.40
C LEU A 46 -3.79 -8.81 -7.60
N SER A 47 -4.12 -9.25 -6.37
CA SER A 47 -5.08 -8.55 -5.51
C SER A 47 -4.61 -7.12 -5.21
N TYR A 48 -3.33 -6.93 -4.92
CA TYR A 48 -2.74 -5.61 -4.69
C TYR A 48 -2.79 -4.74 -5.94
N GLN A 49 -2.47 -5.29 -7.11
CA GLN A 49 -2.52 -4.55 -8.37
C GLN A 49 -3.94 -4.13 -8.74
N LEU A 50 -4.96 -4.96 -8.44
CA LEU A 50 -6.37 -4.61 -8.63
C LEU A 50 -6.83 -3.48 -7.69
N ASP A 51 -6.36 -3.47 -6.43
CA ASP A 51 -6.58 -2.35 -5.50
C ASP A 51 -6.01 -1.04 -6.09
N LEU A 52 -4.74 -1.08 -6.52
CA LEU A 52 -4.09 0.08 -7.14
C LEU A 52 -4.79 0.53 -8.43
N LEU A 53 -5.23 -0.42 -9.25
CA LEU A 53 -5.94 -0.15 -10.50
C LEU A 53 -7.23 0.62 -10.23
N ASN A 54 -8.06 0.16 -9.30
CA ASN A 54 -9.29 0.85 -8.90
C ASN A 54 -8.98 2.27 -8.40
N ASP A 55 -7.96 2.42 -7.55
CA ASP A 55 -7.56 3.72 -7.01
C ASP A 55 -7.11 4.70 -8.09
N LYS A 56 -6.28 4.24 -9.03
CA LYS A 56 -5.78 5.10 -10.13
C LYS A 56 -6.89 5.45 -11.11
N ILE A 57 -7.75 4.50 -11.49
CA ILE A 57 -8.92 4.77 -12.33
C ILE A 57 -9.83 5.79 -11.64
N GLY A 58 -10.13 5.61 -10.35
CA GLY A 58 -10.93 6.56 -9.56
C GLY A 58 -10.30 7.96 -9.53
N GLY A 59 -8.98 8.05 -9.32
CA GLY A 59 -8.24 9.31 -9.39
C GLY A 59 -8.40 10.03 -10.73
N THR A 60 -8.37 9.29 -11.86
CA THR A 60 -8.56 9.89 -13.19
C THR A 60 -9.95 10.48 -13.42
N LEU A 61 -10.99 9.99 -12.72
CA LEU A 61 -12.33 10.59 -12.79
C LEU A 61 -12.39 11.99 -12.16
N ALA A 62 -11.52 12.27 -11.19
CA ALA A 62 -11.46 13.55 -10.50
C ALA A 62 -10.53 14.59 -11.11
N MET A 63 -9.66 14.16 -12.03
CA MET A 63 -8.78 15.04 -12.79
C MET A 63 -9.56 15.88 -13.81
N SER A 64 -9.04 17.08 -14.08
CA SER A 64 -9.64 18.07 -15.00
C SER A 64 -8.65 18.58 -16.04
N SER A 65 -7.38 18.60 -15.69
CA SER A 65 -6.26 19.03 -16.50
C SER A 65 -5.81 17.89 -17.39
N ARG A 66 -5.56 18.28 -18.61
CA ARG A 66 -5.23 17.37 -19.71
C ARG A 66 -3.78 16.90 -19.63
N ASP A 67 -2.94 17.61 -18.87
CA ASP A 67 -1.52 17.32 -18.67
C ASP A 67 -1.28 16.25 -17.59
N GLN A 68 -2.21 16.10 -16.62
CA GLN A 68 -2.14 15.03 -15.61
C GLN A 68 -2.86 13.74 -16.04
N LEU A 69 -3.89 13.87 -16.86
CA LEU A 69 -4.73 12.74 -17.22
C LEU A 69 -4.01 11.72 -18.11
N SER A 70 -3.14 12.17 -19.04
CA SER A 70 -2.33 11.27 -19.88
C SER A 70 -1.34 10.43 -19.06
N PRO A 71 -0.48 11.02 -18.19
CA PRO A 71 0.38 10.25 -17.29
C PRO A 71 -0.40 9.30 -16.37
N ALA A 72 -1.52 9.74 -15.80
CA ALA A 72 -2.32 8.91 -14.91
C ALA A 72 -2.92 7.69 -15.62
N LEU A 73 -3.41 7.85 -16.85
CA LEU A 73 -3.90 6.74 -17.66
C LEU A 73 -2.78 5.81 -18.13
N ALA A 74 -1.58 6.34 -18.42
CA ALA A 74 -0.41 5.52 -18.72
C ALA A 74 0.00 4.65 -17.51
N GLU A 75 -0.14 5.19 -16.30
CA GLU A 75 0.09 4.44 -15.06
C GLU A 75 -0.97 3.35 -14.84
N VAL A 76 -2.25 3.63 -15.12
CA VAL A 76 -3.31 2.59 -15.09
C VAL A 76 -2.96 1.46 -16.08
N TRP A 77 -2.55 1.78 -17.30
CA TRP A 77 -2.11 0.79 -18.29
C TRP A 77 -0.91 -0.06 -17.82
N ARG A 78 0.07 0.56 -17.14
CA ARG A 78 1.21 -0.16 -16.55
C ARG A 78 0.74 -1.16 -15.48
N LEU A 79 -0.12 -0.73 -14.55
CA LEU A 79 -0.65 -1.57 -13.47
C LEU A 79 -1.47 -2.74 -14.02
N THR A 80 -2.28 -2.49 -15.05
CA THR A 80 -2.98 -3.54 -15.80
C THR A 80 -2.02 -4.61 -16.33
N SER A 81 -0.90 -4.19 -16.91
CA SER A 81 0.08 -5.11 -17.48
C SER A 81 0.75 -5.97 -16.40
N GLU A 82 1.00 -5.40 -15.22
CA GLU A 82 1.51 -6.14 -14.06
C GLU A 82 0.47 -7.14 -13.52
N ALA A 83 -0.79 -6.72 -13.41
CA ALA A 83 -1.88 -7.60 -13.03
C ALA A 83 -2.04 -8.78 -14.02
N HIS A 84 -1.97 -8.53 -15.33
CA HIS A 84 -2.07 -9.58 -16.35
C HIS A 84 -0.93 -10.61 -16.24
N ASN A 85 0.30 -10.16 -15.96
CA ASN A 85 1.43 -11.08 -15.72
C ASN A 85 1.23 -11.95 -14.47
N ASN A 86 0.55 -11.44 -13.45
CA ASN A 86 0.26 -12.18 -12.23
C ASN A 86 -0.87 -13.20 -12.45
N VAL A 87 -1.92 -12.85 -13.20
CA VAL A 87 -2.97 -13.80 -13.60
C VAL A 87 -2.34 -14.96 -14.37
N GLY A 88 -1.45 -14.67 -15.32
CA GLY A 88 -0.69 -15.65 -16.12
C GLY A 88 0.09 -16.70 -15.31
N GLN A 89 0.40 -16.42 -14.04
CA GLN A 89 1.15 -17.30 -13.15
C GLN A 89 0.27 -18.18 -12.26
N LEU A 90 -1.05 -17.95 -12.23
CA LEU A 90 -2.01 -18.79 -11.52
C LEU A 90 -2.25 -20.11 -12.29
N PRO A 91 -2.83 -21.14 -11.66
CA PRO A 91 -3.15 -22.40 -12.35
C PRO A 91 -4.34 -22.26 -13.32
N LEU A 92 -4.12 -21.52 -14.41
CA LEU A 92 -5.10 -21.12 -15.44
C LEU A 92 -5.73 -22.30 -16.20
N SER A 93 -5.07 -23.46 -16.20
CA SER A 93 -5.58 -24.66 -16.88
C SER A 93 -6.88 -25.19 -16.24
N LEU A 94 -7.14 -24.84 -14.98
CA LEU A 94 -8.19 -25.43 -14.16
C LEU A 94 -9.08 -24.38 -13.47
N LEU A 95 -8.61 -23.13 -13.33
CA LEU A 95 -9.37 -22.04 -12.71
C LEU A 95 -9.92 -21.06 -13.76
N PRO A 96 -11.15 -20.57 -13.60
CA PRO A 96 -11.71 -19.59 -14.52
C PRO A 96 -11.11 -18.22 -14.17
N PHE A 97 -10.16 -17.74 -14.99
CA PHE A 97 -9.60 -16.38 -14.91
C PHE A 97 -9.69 -15.64 -16.24
N ASN A 98 -10.29 -16.27 -17.26
CA ASN A 98 -10.30 -15.77 -18.62
C ASN A 98 -10.94 -14.39 -18.73
N LYS A 99 -11.94 -14.13 -17.88
CA LYS A 99 -12.62 -12.85 -17.90
C LYS A 99 -11.82 -11.81 -17.12
N THR A 100 -11.18 -12.18 -16.01
CA THR A 100 -10.23 -11.31 -15.31
C THR A 100 -9.13 -10.82 -16.25
N GLU A 101 -8.59 -11.71 -17.09
CA GLU A 101 -7.64 -11.34 -18.15
C GLU A 101 -8.24 -10.38 -19.18
N GLU A 102 -9.48 -10.64 -19.62
CA GLU A 102 -10.21 -9.79 -20.57
C GLU A 102 -10.47 -8.37 -20.04
N PHE A 103 -10.94 -8.23 -18.80
CA PHE A 103 -11.12 -6.93 -18.15
C PHE A 103 -9.82 -6.17 -18.02
N LEU A 104 -8.76 -6.85 -17.58
CA LEU A 104 -7.44 -6.23 -17.50
C LEU A 104 -7.06 -5.73 -18.90
N SER A 105 -7.19 -6.55 -19.94
CA SER A 105 -6.96 -6.12 -21.33
C SER A 105 -7.77 -4.87 -21.69
N ASP A 106 -9.07 -4.85 -21.43
CA ASP A 106 -9.96 -3.72 -21.74
C ASP A 106 -9.54 -2.41 -21.05
N VAL A 107 -9.17 -2.48 -19.76
CA VAL A 107 -8.67 -1.32 -19.02
C VAL A 107 -7.37 -0.84 -19.64
N GLY A 108 -6.44 -1.75 -19.91
CA GLY A 108 -5.15 -1.43 -20.53
C GLY A 108 -5.32 -0.73 -21.87
N ASP A 109 -6.17 -1.28 -22.73
CA ASP A 109 -6.40 -0.78 -24.08
C ASP A 109 -7.06 0.60 -24.07
N PHE A 110 -8.10 0.77 -23.25
CA PHE A 110 -8.78 2.05 -23.12
C PHE A 110 -7.83 3.14 -22.62
N THR A 111 -7.13 2.86 -21.51
CA THR A 111 -6.30 3.86 -20.83
C THR A 111 -5.08 4.23 -21.67
N TYR A 112 -4.43 3.27 -22.33
CA TYR A 112 -3.35 3.53 -23.27
C TYR A 112 -3.80 4.39 -24.45
N LYS A 113 -4.91 4.02 -25.11
CA LYS A 113 -5.44 4.75 -26.28
C LYS A 113 -5.73 6.21 -25.98
N VAL A 114 -6.25 6.49 -24.78
CA VAL A 114 -6.53 7.86 -24.34
C VAL A 114 -5.24 8.56 -23.90
N ALA A 115 -4.32 7.87 -23.21
CA ALA A 115 -3.07 8.43 -22.72
C ALA A 115 -2.16 8.97 -23.83
N VAL A 116 -2.06 8.26 -24.96
CA VAL A 116 -1.20 8.64 -26.10
C VAL A 116 -1.75 9.81 -26.93
N ARG A 117 -3.02 10.20 -26.70
CA ARG A 117 -3.63 11.36 -27.37
C ARG A 117 -3.16 12.65 -26.71
N ASP A 118 -2.98 13.70 -27.50
CA ASP A 118 -2.82 15.05 -26.96
C ASP A 118 -4.16 15.53 -26.39
N LEU A 119 -4.38 15.25 -25.10
CA LEU A 119 -5.60 15.60 -24.41
C LEU A 119 -5.80 17.11 -24.33
N SER A 120 -4.71 17.91 -24.43
CA SER A 120 -4.76 19.37 -24.49
C SER A 120 -5.59 19.85 -25.69
N LYS A 121 -5.50 19.13 -26.83
CA LYS A 121 -6.25 19.43 -28.07
C LYS A 121 -7.50 18.59 -28.23
N SER A 122 -7.51 17.37 -27.69
CA SER A 122 -8.62 16.42 -27.81
C SER A 122 -8.96 15.85 -26.43
N PRO A 123 -9.78 16.55 -25.62
CA PRO A 123 -10.13 16.10 -24.28
C PRO A 123 -10.91 14.79 -24.31
N LEU A 124 -11.02 14.16 -23.13
CA LEU A 124 -11.98 13.08 -22.92
C LEU A 124 -13.36 13.49 -23.43
N THR A 125 -13.95 12.64 -24.26
CA THR A 125 -15.36 12.75 -24.66
C THR A 125 -16.26 12.24 -23.54
N ASP A 126 -17.52 12.66 -23.52
CA ASP A 126 -18.51 12.15 -22.56
C ASP A 126 -18.65 10.62 -22.62
N LYS A 127 -18.43 10.01 -23.78
CA LYS A 127 -18.44 8.56 -23.96
C LYS A 127 -17.23 7.92 -23.27
N GLU A 128 -16.03 8.46 -23.48
CA GLU A 128 -14.81 7.97 -22.82
C GLU A 128 -14.88 8.17 -21.30
N TYR A 129 -15.43 9.28 -20.82
CA TYR A 129 -15.65 9.48 -19.38
C TYR A 129 -16.63 8.46 -18.78
N LYS A 130 -17.73 8.13 -19.51
CA LYS A 130 -18.64 7.05 -19.11
C LYS A 130 -17.97 5.68 -19.10
N THR A 131 -17.11 5.40 -20.09
CA THR A 131 -16.30 4.17 -20.13
C THR A 131 -15.39 4.10 -18.92
N LEU A 132 -14.63 5.17 -18.62
CA LEU A 132 -13.75 5.22 -17.45
C LEU A 132 -14.51 5.01 -16.13
N ASN A 133 -15.72 5.56 -16.02
CA ASN A 133 -16.56 5.32 -14.85
C ASN A 133 -17.06 3.87 -14.78
N SER A 134 -17.37 3.23 -15.91
CA SER A 134 -17.73 1.82 -15.96
C SER A 134 -16.56 0.93 -15.54
N LEU A 135 -15.35 1.23 -16.02
CA LEU A 135 -14.13 0.52 -15.64
C LEU A 135 -13.83 0.70 -14.14
N TYR A 136 -14.10 1.89 -13.59
CA TYR A 136 -13.99 2.15 -12.16
C TYR A 136 -14.95 1.27 -11.36
N ASP A 137 -16.24 1.29 -11.71
CA ASP A 137 -17.27 0.51 -11.02
C ASP A 137 -16.94 -1.01 -11.11
N GLN A 138 -16.53 -1.50 -12.28
CA GLN A 138 -16.11 -2.90 -12.51
C GLN A 138 -14.85 -3.29 -11.72
N SER A 139 -13.81 -2.44 -11.73
CA SER A 139 -12.60 -2.71 -10.94
C SER A 139 -12.91 -2.81 -9.45
N GLY A 140 -13.87 -2.03 -8.95
CA GLY A 140 -14.30 -2.08 -7.55
C GLY A 140 -15.05 -3.36 -7.20
N GLU A 141 -15.87 -3.90 -8.11
CA GLU A 141 -16.51 -5.20 -7.93
C GLU A 141 -15.47 -6.33 -7.88
N ILE A 142 -14.56 -6.38 -8.86
CA ILE A 142 -13.48 -7.37 -8.93
C ILE A 142 -12.57 -7.30 -7.70
N GLN A 143 -12.22 -6.08 -7.27
CA GLN A 143 -11.44 -5.82 -6.07
C GLN A 143 -12.09 -6.46 -4.84
N ASN A 144 -13.40 -6.25 -4.66
CA ASN A 144 -14.13 -6.80 -3.52
C ASN A 144 -14.22 -8.33 -3.55
N GLU A 145 -14.48 -8.92 -4.72
CA GLU A 145 -14.54 -10.37 -4.87
C GLU A 145 -13.16 -11.02 -4.68
N MET A 146 -12.09 -10.38 -5.16
CA MET A 146 -10.72 -10.85 -4.96
C MET A 146 -10.33 -10.82 -3.47
N ARG A 147 -10.70 -9.76 -2.75
CA ARG A 147 -10.52 -9.65 -1.29
C ARG A 147 -11.30 -10.73 -0.54
N GLN A 148 -12.50 -11.08 -0.99
CA GLN A 148 -13.26 -12.20 -0.41
C GLN A 148 -12.56 -13.53 -0.62
N VAL A 149 -12.06 -13.82 -1.83
CA VAL A 149 -11.28 -15.04 -2.09
C VAL A 149 -10.02 -15.07 -1.23
N GLN A 150 -9.31 -13.94 -1.11
CA GLN A 150 -8.13 -13.82 -0.27
C GLN A 150 -8.44 -14.12 1.21
N HIS A 151 -9.53 -13.57 1.73
CA HIS A 151 -9.99 -13.84 3.09
C HIS A 151 -10.28 -15.34 3.29
N LEU A 152 -11.00 -15.99 2.37
CA LEU A 152 -11.33 -17.41 2.47
C LEU A 152 -10.09 -18.31 2.42
N VAL A 153 -9.12 -18.00 1.56
CA VAL A 153 -7.85 -18.74 1.44
C VAL A 153 -7.06 -18.67 2.74
N ILE A 154 -6.93 -17.49 3.33
CA ILE A 154 -6.18 -17.27 4.57
C ILE A 154 -6.90 -17.92 5.76
N ASP A 155 -8.19 -17.68 5.93
CA ASP A 155 -8.97 -18.14 7.08
C ASP A 155 -9.06 -19.67 7.14
N ASN A 156 -9.19 -20.32 5.98
CA ASN A 156 -9.30 -21.78 5.89
C ASN A 156 -7.97 -22.48 5.61
N ASN A 157 -6.85 -21.75 5.58
CA ASN A 157 -5.50 -22.26 5.28
C ASN A 157 -5.47 -23.15 4.02
N LEU A 158 -6.15 -22.69 2.98
CA LEU A 158 -6.33 -23.45 1.74
C LEU A 158 -5.07 -23.35 0.87
N ARG A 159 -4.71 -24.46 0.22
CA ARG A 159 -3.56 -24.51 -0.69
C ARG A 159 -4.02 -24.52 -2.14
N TRP A 160 -3.45 -23.65 -2.96
CA TRP A 160 -3.75 -23.56 -4.39
C TRP A 160 -3.45 -24.87 -5.12
N MET A 161 -2.39 -25.58 -4.71
CA MET A 161 -2.03 -26.89 -5.25
C MET A 161 -3.07 -27.98 -4.96
N ASP A 162 -3.76 -27.92 -3.81
CA ASP A 162 -4.84 -28.88 -3.50
C ASP A 162 -6.04 -28.67 -4.42
N VAL A 163 -6.34 -27.41 -4.76
CA VAL A 163 -7.37 -27.04 -5.72
C VAL A 163 -7.02 -27.51 -7.12
N GLU A 164 -5.77 -27.30 -7.55
CA GLU A 164 -5.27 -27.75 -8.86
C GLU A 164 -5.36 -29.29 -8.98
N LEU A 165 -4.89 -30.02 -7.96
CA LEU A 165 -4.96 -31.48 -7.91
C LEU A 165 -6.40 -32.01 -7.94
N ALA A 166 -7.31 -31.41 -7.15
CA ALA A 166 -8.72 -31.80 -7.12
C ALA A 166 -9.42 -31.62 -8.48
N LEU A 167 -9.08 -30.54 -9.19
CA LEU A 167 -9.61 -30.26 -10.52
C LEU A 167 -9.04 -31.22 -11.58
N ALA A 168 -7.76 -31.59 -11.47
CA ALA A 168 -7.10 -32.51 -12.39
C ALA A 168 -7.57 -33.97 -12.25
N THR A 169 -7.84 -34.43 -11.02
CA THR A 169 -8.24 -35.83 -10.76
C THR A 169 -9.74 -36.07 -10.93
N LYS A 170 -10.57 -35.02 -11.08
CA LYS A 170 -12.04 -35.07 -11.08
C LYS A 170 -12.64 -35.70 -9.81
N GLU A 171 -11.85 -35.86 -8.75
CA GLU A 171 -12.34 -36.34 -7.47
C GLU A 171 -12.99 -35.18 -6.72
N LYS A 172 -14.28 -35.31 -6.41
CA LYS A 172 -14.98 -34.38 -5.50
C LYS A 172 -14.56 -34.66 -4.06
N GLN A 173 -13.31 -34.38 -3.71
CA GLN A 173 -12.86 -34.36 -2.32
C GLN A 173 -12.15 -33.04 -2.03
N GLY A 174 -12.84 -32.15 -1.33
CA GLY A 174 -12.29 -30.88 -0.86
C GLY A 174 -13.29 -29.73 -1.01
N ASP A 175 -13.25 -28.80 -0.06
CA ASP A 175 -14.12 -27.63 0.00
C ASP A 175 -13.94 -26.74 -1.25
N ASN A 176 -15.01 -26.51 -2.02
CA ASN A 176 -14.97 -25.84 -3.33
C ASN A 176 -14.91 -24.31 -3.23
N THR A 177 -14.65 -23.77 -2.04
CA THR A 177 -14.79 -22.36 -1.69
C THR A 177 -13.92 -21.43 -2.54
N ILE A 178 -12.68 -21.83 -2.88
CA ILE A 178 -11.81 -21.06 -3.80
C ILE A 178 -12.40 -21.04 -5.22
N ILE A 179 -12.85 -22.20 -5.71
CA ILE A 179 -13.38 -22.32 -7.07
C ILE A 179 -14.70 -21.55 -7.19
N ASP A 180 -15.54 -21.60 -6.18
CA ASP A 180 -16.83 -20.92 -6.17
C ASP A 180 -16.66 -19.39 -5.99
N GLY A 181 -15.68 -18.96 -5.20
CA GLY A 181 -15.24 -17.56 -5.14
C GLY A 181 -14.73 -17.04 -6.49
N LEU A 182 -13.83 -17.77 -7.15
CA LEU A 182 -13.32 -17.39 -8.48
C LEU A 182 -14.39 -17.44 -9.58
N LYS A 183 -15.34 -18.39 -9.52
CA LYS A 183 -16.50 -18.37 -10.42
C LYS A 183 -17.42 -17.18 -10.18
N THR A 184 -17.43 -16.64 -8.97
CA THR A 184 -18.21 -15.44 -8.63
C THR A 184 -17.53 -14.23 -9.26
N VAL A 185 -16.20 -14.11 -9.07
CA VAL A 185 -15.35 -13.14 -9.80
C VAL A 185 -15.66 -13.15 -11.29
N GLU A 186 -15.65 -14.33 -11.92
CA GLU A 186 -15.86 -14.43 -13.36
C GLU A 186 -17.33 -14.22 -13.78
N LYS A 187 -18.33 -14.53 -12.95
CA LYS A 187 -19.73 -14.28 -13.32
C LYS A 187 -20.06 -12.79 -13.41
N SER A 188 -19.40 -11.98 -12.61
CA SER A 188 -19.55 -10.51 -12.61
C SER A 188 -19.08 -9.86 -13.91
N MET A 189 -18.47 -10.63 -14.81
CA MET A 189 -17.79 -10.16 -16.02
C MET A 189 -18.51 -10.52 -17.33
N ASP A 190 -19.81 -10.88 -17.30
CA ASP A 190 -20.60 -11.37 -18.45
C ASP A 190 -20.90 -10.36 -19.57
N SER A 191 -20.13 -9.27 -19.70
CA SER A 191 -20.40 -8.28 -20.74
C SER A 191 -19.14 -7.71 -21.40
N PHE A 192 -18.96 -8.10 -22.68
CA PHE A 192 -18.21 -7.46 -23.77
C PHE A 192 -16.77 -7.94 -24.03
N ALA A 193 -16.44 -8.13 -25.33
CA ALA A 193 -15.17 -8.66 -25.86
C ALA A 193 -14.82 -7.98 -27.21
N GLU A 194 -13.55 -7.56 -27.41
CA GLU A 194 -12.66 -7.83 -28.59
C GLU A 194 -11.57 -6.74 -28.94
N THR A 195 -10.28 -7.17 -28.94
CA THR A 195 -9.15 -6.95 -29.92
C THR A 195 -7.99 -5.91 -29.71
N ASP A 196 -6.83 -6.42 -29.20
CA ASP A 196 -5.43 -6.62 -29.75
C ASP A 196 -4.36 -5.50 -30.04
N LEU A 197 -3.12 -5.77 -29.53
CA LEU A 197 -1.69 -5.38 -29.82
C LEU A 197 -0.93 -4.17 -29.19
N GLY A 198 0.10 -4.47 -28.35
CA GLY A 198 1.49 -3.90 -28.39
C GLY A 198 2.13 -3.23 -27.12
N VAL A 199 3.44 -3.47 -26.82
CA VAL A 199 4.15 -3.28 -25.51
C VAL A 199 5.33 -2.26 -25.51
N MET A 200 5.65 -1.57 -24.36
CA MET A 200 7.02 -1.29 -23.79
C MET A 200 7.03 -0.49 -22.44
N ASN A 201 7.96 -0.84 -21.52
CA ASN A 201 8.11 -0.41 -20.10
C ASN A 201 9.19 0.67 -19.83
N ALA A 202 9.13 1.35 -18.66
CA ALA A 202 10.30 1.79 -17.86
C ALA A 202 9.93 2.18 -16.40
N THR A 203 10.82 1.88 -15.44
CA THR A 203 10.79 2.22 -13.99
C THR A 203 11.89 3.23 -13.63
N ASN A 204 11.79 3.90 -12.46
CA ASN A 204 12.87 4.67 -11.84
C ASN A 204 12.85 4.61 -10.29
N GLU A 205 14.04 4.58 -9.69
CA GLU A 205 14.37 4.80 -8.27
C GLU A 205 15.26 6.05 -8.15
N GLN A 206 15.11 6.85 -7.08
CA GLN A 206 16.20 7.27 -6.18
C GLN A 206 15.76 8.38 -5.19
N GLU A 207 15.97 8.13 -3.89
CA GLU A 207 16.24 9.19 -2.89
C GLU A 207 17.46 8.77 -2.04
N LYS A 208 18.54 9.56 -2.11
CA LYS A 208 19.66 9.52 -1.15
C LYS A 208 20.07 10.95 -0.79
N ASN A 209 20.30 11.15 0.51
CA ASN A 209 20.88 12.30 1.23
C ASN A 209 19.89 13.32 1.82
N ALA A 210 19.87 13.47 3.16
CA ALA A 210 20.04 14.75 3.89
C ALA A 210 19.69 14.70 5.41
N PHE A 211 20.65 14.48 6.33
CA PHE A 211 20.47 14.80 7.77
C PHE A 211 21.37 15.95 8.29
N HIS A 212 21.98 16.73 7.40
CA HIS A 212 22.90 17.81 7.82
C HIS A 212 22.22 18.99 8.55
N GLN A 213 20.89 19.04 8.61
CA GLN A 213 20.14 20.20 9.11
C GLN A 213 19.53 20.02 10.51
N LEU A 214 19.68 18.87 11.16
CA LEU A 214 19.18 18.68 12.53
C LEU A 214 19.85 19.67 13.49
N LYS A 215 19.03 20.37 14.28
CA LYS A 215 19.49 21.27 15.35
C LYS A 215 19.66 20.49 16.65
N GLY A 216 20.56 20.95 17.52
CA GLY A 216 20.79 20.35 18.84
C GLY A 216 22.19 19.77 19.01
N ARG A 217 22.52 19.46 20.26
CA ARG A 217 23.78 18.83 20.66
C ARG A 217 23.69 17.31 20.47
N GLU A 218 24.83 16.67 20.30
CA GLU A 218 24.90 15.21 20.34
C GLU A 218 24.47 14.70 21.72
N VAL A 219 23.67 13.64 21.76
CA VAL A 219 23.16 13.02 22.98
C VAL A 219 23.88 11.70 23.25
N SER A 220 24.01 11.34 24.53
CA SER A 220 24.55 10.04 24.92
C SER A 220 23.50 8.93 24.80
N GLU A 221 23.96 7.68 24.80
CA GLU A 221 23.09 6.49 24.86
C GLU A 221 22.11 6.52 26.03
N ASP A 222 22.53 7.00 27.22
CA ASP A 222 21.66 7.10 28.39
C ASP A 222 20.54 8.14 28.20
N VAL A 223 20.82 9.24 27.50
CA VAL A 223 19.80 10.22 27.15
C VAL A 223 18.84 9.64 26.12
N ALA A 224 19.33 8.89 25.13
CA ALA A 224 18.46 8.19 24.17
C ALA A 224 17.53 7.18 24.87
N LYS A 225 18.03 6.41 25.85
CA LYS A 225 17.20 5.54 26.69
C LYS A 225 16.14 6.32 27.48
N GLN A 226 16.47 7.49 28.01
CA GLN A 226 15.50 8.34 28.71
C GLN A 226 14.41 8.86 27.76
N VAL A 227 14.78 9.27 26.55
CA VAL A 227 13.82 9.67 25.51
C VAL A 227 12.88 8.53 25.16
N ALA A 228 13.41 7.31 24.95
CA ALA A 228 12.57 6.14 24.66
C ALA A 228 11.59 5.83 25.79
N ARG A 229 12.05 5.89 27.05
CA ARG A 229 11.18 5.70 28.22
C ARG A 229 10.04 6.72 28.29
N SER A 230 10.34 7.97 28.00
CA SER A 230 9.34 9.03 28.00
C SER A 230 8.36 8.90 26.82
N PHE A 231 8.86 8.58 25.62
CA PHE A 231 8.06 8.57 24.39
C PHE A 231 7.11 7.37 24.32
N LEU A 232 7.51 6.23 24.89
CA LEU A 232 6.74 4.99 24.87
C LEU A 232 6.03 4.70 26.22
N ASP A 233 6.07 5.65 27.16
CA ASP A 233 5.52 5.51 28.52
C ASP A 233 5.95 4.21 29.23
N LEU A 234 7.26 3.90 29.15
CA LEU A 234 7.84 2.66 29.69
C LEU A 234 7.87 2.69 31.22
N LYS A 235 7.53 1.56 31.86
CA LYS A 235 7.36 1.46 33.33
C LYS A 235 8.67 1.20 34.07
N GLY A 236 9.75 0.93 33.35
CA GLY A 236 11.10 0.76 33.91
C GLY A 236 11.56 -0.68 34.07
N ASN A 237 10.69 -1.67 33.84
CA ASN A 237 11.00 -3.10 33.91
C ASN A 237 11.48 -3.67 32.57
N GLU A 238 11.38 -2.90 31.49
CA GLU A 238 11.76 -3.29 30.13
C GLU A 238 13.28 -3.30 29.97
N GLN A 239 13.79 -4.32 29.27
CA GLN A 239 15.20 -4.40 28.93
C GLN A 239 15.45 -3.61 27.64
N ILE A 240 16.38 -2.66 27.69
CA ILE A 240 16.72 -1.81 26.54
C ILE A 240 18.13 -2.14 26.05
N HIS A 241 18.22 -2.79 24.91
CA HIS A 241 19.46 -2.91 24.14
C HIS A 241 19.58 -1.70 23.20
N ILE A 242 20.78 -1.11 23.11
CA ILE A 242 21.04 0.07 22.28
C ILE A 242 22.29 -0.18 21.44
N VAL A 243 22.22 0.19 20.16
CA VAL A 243 23.32 0.10 19.21
C VAL A 243 23.49 1.46 18.55
N LYS A 244 24.72 1.97 18.56
CA LYS A 244 25.08 3.18 17.81
C LYS A 244 25.31 2.84 16.34
N SER A 245 24.81 3.66 15.42
CA SER A 245 25.04 3.45 14.00
C SER A 245 26.54 3.50 13.64
N GLY A 246 26.92 2.68 12.65
CA GLY A 246 28.31 2.56 12.18
C GLY A 246 28.78 3.77 11.38
N LYS A 247 30.10 3.86 11.13
CA LYS A 247 30.73 4.98 10.41
C LYS A 247 30.26 5.13 8.95
N ASP A 248 29.78 4.05 8.35
CA ASP A 248 29.30 4.01 6.96
C ASP A 248 27.77 4.12 6.86
N ALA A 249 27.08 4.35 7.99
CA ALA A 249 25.63 4.53 7.97
C ALA A 249 25.31 5.89 7.31
N ASP A 250 24.31 5.88 6.43
CA ASP A 250 23.79 7.11 5.83
C ASP A 250 23.27 8.10 6.92
N TYR A 251 22.99 7.61 8.14
CA TYR A 251 22.41 8.35 9.26
C TYR A 251 23.05 8.04 10.62
N GLU A 252 23.29 9.08 11.43
CA GLU A 252 23.76 9.00 12.82
C GLU A 252 22.59 8.82 13.80
N VAL A 253 22.27 7.57 14.11
CA VAL A 253 21.16 7.19 15.01
C VAL A 253 21.63 6.25 16.12
N TYR A 254 20.84 6.19 17.18
CA TYR A 254 20.83 5.10 18.14
C TYR A 254 19.63 4.22 17.83
N SER A 255 19.86 2.95 17.54
CA SER A 255 18.83 1.94 17.35
C SER A 255 18.64 1.17 18.65
N LEU A 256 17.42 1.19 19.17
CA LEU A 256 17.04 0.58 20.43
C LEU A 256 16.13 -0.62 20.14
N THR A 257 16.40 -1.73 20.83
CA THR A 257 15.51 -2.88 20.94
C THR A 257 15.05 -2.97 22.39
N ILE A 258 13.76 -2.79 22.60
CA ILE A 258 13.13 -2.74 23.92
C ILE A 258 12.29 -4.00 24.06
N THR A 259 12.58 -4.83 25.05
CA THR A 259 11.89 -6.11 25.25
C THR A 259 11.08 -6.07 26.54
N ASP A 260 9.78 -6.37 26.45
CA ASP A 260 8.96 -6.61 27.64
C ASP A 260 9.36 -7.97 28.26
N PRO A 261 9.79 -8.00 29.53
CA PRO A 261 10.23 -9.24 30.16
C PRO A 261 9.13 -10.30 30.30
N LYS A 262 7.84 -9.88 30.35
CA LYS A 262 6.67 -10.74 30.55
C LYS A 262 6.17 -11.36 29.25
N THR A 263 5.95 -10.54 28.23
CA THR A 263 5.35 -10.97 26.95
C THR A 263 6.39 -11.38 25.92
N LYS A 264 7.65 -10.99 26.11
CA LYS A 264 8.73 -11.10 25.11
C LYS A 264 8.46 -10.32 23.82
N GLN A 265 7.50 -9.38 23.85
CA GLN A 265 7.29 -8.47 22.74
C GLN A 265 8.45 -7.49 22.63
N GLU A 266 8.79 -7.15 21.39
CA GLU A 266 9.89 -6.27 21.06
C GLU A 266 9.37 -4.98 20.43
N THR A 267 9.91 -3.86 20.88
CA THR A 267 9.74 -2.55 20.27
C THR A 267 11.07 -2.06 19.75
N TYR A 268 11.09 -1.70 18.48
CA TYR A 268 12.23 -1.12 17.82
C TYR A 268 12.06 0.39 17.76
N MET A 269 13.11 1.13 18.09
CA MET A 269 13.07 2.59 18.08
C MET A 269 14.39 3.17 17.62
N ASP A 270 14.35 4.09 16.67
CA ASP A 270 15.51 4.89 16.27
C ASP A 270 15.40 6.31 16.84
N ILE A 271 16.50 6.78 17.42
CA ILE A 271 16.65 8.14 17.96
C ILE A 271 17.86 8.80 17.32
N THR A 272 17.73 10.04 16.89
CA THR A 272 18.86 10.77 16.28
C THR A 272 19.96 11.03 17.31
N GLN A 273 21.22 10.79 16.95
CA GLN A 273 22.34 11.11 17.85
C GLN A 273 22.41 12.62 18.11
N LYS A 274 22.12 13.43 17.09
CA LYS A 274 22.01 14.87 17.21
C LYS A 274 20.60 15.27 17.65
N GLY A 275 20.48 15.94 18.79
CA GLY A 275 19.23 16.46 19.33
C GLY A 275 18.34 15.46 20.06
N GLY A 276 18.57 14.15 19.91
CA GLY A 276 17.80 13.11 20.61
C GLY A 276 16.34 13.03 20.19
N TYR A 277 16.05 13.22 18.90
CA TYR A 277 14.68 13.21 18.38
C TYR A 277 14.20 11.77 18.13
N PRO A 278 12.98 11.40 18.55
CA PRO A 278 12.32 10.17 18.12
C PRO A 278 12.17 10.19 16.59
N LEU A 279 12.84 9.27 15.91
CA LEU A 279 12.84 9.22 14.45
C LEU A 279 11.83 8.20 13.93
N TRP A 280 11.87 7.00 14.49
CA TRP A 280 11.07 5.87 14.06
C TRP A 280 10.79 4.93 15.22
N VAL A 281 9.59 4.36 15.27
CA VAL A 281 9.18 3.33 16.24
C VAL A 281 8.36 2.28 15.51
N LEU A 282 8.57 1.02 15.87
CA LEU A 282 7.66 -0.08 15.57
C LEU A 282 7.60 -1.04 16.76
N GLU A 283 6.43 -1.20 17.33
CA GLU A 283 6.11 -2.28 18.25
C GLU A 283 5.61 -3.46 17.42
N ASP A 284 6.35 -4.58 17.45
CA ASP A 284 5.97 -5.78 16.71
C ASP A 284 4.91 -6.56 17.49
N ARG A 285 3.67 -6.08 17.37
CA ARG A 285 2.52 -6.59 18.11
C ARG A 285 1.29 -6.67 17.21
N ASP A 286 0.77 -7.89 17.11
CA ASP A 286 -0.51 -8.18 16.46
C ASP A 286 -1.70 -7.74 17.35
N ILE A 287 -2.67 -7.04 16.75
CA ILE A 287 -3.81 -6.43 17.45
C ILE A 287 -5.05 -7.31 17.24
N LYS A 288 -5.45 -8.00 18.31
CA LYS A 288 -6.47 -9.06 18.22
C LYS A 288 -7.90 -8.53 18.18
N LYS A 289 -8.14 -7.33 18.70
CA LYS A 289 -9.49 -6.78 18.85
C LYS A 289 -9.53 -5.28 18.59
N GLN A 290 -10.63 -4.82 18.01
CA GLN A 290 -11.00 -3.43 17.96
C GLN A 290 -11.96 -3.11 19.11
N ASN A 291 -11.54 -2.27 20.07
CA ASN A 291 -12.40 -1.76 21.15
C ASN A 291 -12.69 -0.25 21.01
N ILE A 292 -11.90 0.48 20.23
CA ILE A 292 -12.11 1.92 19.98
C ILE A 292 -12.34 2.21 18.50
N SER A 293 -13.06 3.30 18.22
CA SER A 293 -13.27 3.76 16.85
C SER A 293 -12.00 4.36 16.24
N LEU A 294 -11.92 4.42 14.91
CA LEU A 294 -10.84 5.13 14.21
C LEU A 294 -10.79 6.61 14.62
N ASN A 295 -11.93 7.24 14.88
CA ASN A 295 -12.03 8.62 15.34
C ASN A 295 -11.43 8.79 16.76
N ASP A 296 -11.67 7.86 17.67
CA ASP A 296 -11.06 7.89 19.00
C ASP A 296 -9.54 7.69 18.93
N ALA A 297 -9.10 6.77 18.06
CA ALA A 297 -7.67 6.56 17.80
C ALA A 297 -7.01 7.79 17.19
N MET A 298 -7.68 8.49 16.27
CA MET A 298 -7.22 9.77 15.71
C MET A 298 -7.06 10.83 16.80
N ASN A 299 -8.04 10.97 17.70
CA ASN A 299 -7.97 11.93 18.80
C ASN A 299 -6.81 11.62 19.76
N LYS A 300 -6.57 10.32 20.05
CA LYS A 300 -5.42 9.87 20.84
C LYS A 300 -4.09 10.15 20.13
N ALA A 301 -3.98 9.89 18.83
CA ALA A 301 -2.79 10.18 18.04
C ALA A 301 -2.46 11.68 18.05
N ASN A 302 -3.47 12.54 17.84
CA ASN A 302 -3.29 13.99 17.89
C ASN A 302 -2.84 14.47 19.28
N LYS A 303 -3.41 13.91 20.35
CA LYS A 303 -2.98 14.19 21.72
C LYS A 303 -1.52 13.74 21.95
N PHE A 304 -1.16 12.55 21.49
CA PHE A 304 0.19 12.01 21.63
C PHE A 304 1.22 12.91 20.95
N LEU A 305 0.94 13.41 19.75
CA LEU A 305 1.84 14.31 19.03
C LEU A 305 2.10 15.62 19.81
N LYS A 306 1.04 16.25 20.32
CA LYS A 306 1.15 17.46 21.13
C LYS A 306 1.94 17.24 22.42
N ASP A 307 1.60 16.18 23.16
CA ASP A 307 2.31 15.83 24.40
C ASP A 307 3.82 15.58 24.17
N HIS A 308 4.22 15.20 22.94
CA HIS A 308 5.61 14.91 22.54
C HIS A 308 6.26 16.00 21.66
N ARG A 309 5.78 17.24 21.74
CA ARG A 309 6.36 18.45 21.09
C ARG A 309 6.19 18.53 19.56
N PHE A 310 5.22 17.81 19.00
CA PHE A 310 4.79 17.94 17.60
C PHE A 310 3.50 18.76 17.52
N GLU A 311 3.62 20.08 17.72
CA GLU A 311 2.48 20.98 17.99
C GLU A 311 1.76 21.48 16.73
N SER A 312 2.49 21.68 15.63
CA SER A 312 1.97 22.29 14.38
C SER A 312 1.46 21.26 13.38
N LEU A 313 1.08 20.06 13.82
CA LEU A 313 0.64 18.99 12.93
C LEU A 313 -0.88 18.94 12.79
N VAL A 314 -1.35 18.73 11.56
CA VAL A 314 -2.75 18.46 11.23
C VAL A 314 -2.86 17.14 10.50
N MET A 315 -3.93 16.39 10.72
CA MET A 315 -4.16 15.12 10.03
C MET A 315 -4.40 15.38 8.53
N ALA A 316 -3.64 14.70 7.70
CA ALA A 316 -3.85 14.62 6.26
C ALA A 316 -4.57 13.33 5.88
N GLU A 317 -4.21 12.18 6.45
CA GLU A 317 -4.80 10.90 6.05
C GLU A 317 -5.11 10.02 7.27
N SER A 318 -6.14 9.19 7.12
CA SER A 318 -6.50 8.16 8.08
C SER A 318 -6.98 6.93 7.33
N ALA A 319 -6.48 5.77 7.71
CA ALA A 319 -6.95 4.47 7.25
C ALA A 319 -7.08 3.53 8.46
N GLN A 320 -7.95 2.54 8.35
CA GLN A 320 -8.02 1.41 9.27
C GLN A 320 -7.48 0.18 8.56
N TYR A 321 -6.57 -0.55 9.20
CA TYR A 321 -5.99 -1.78 8.66
C TYR A 321 -5.68 -2.74 9.81
N ASP A 322 -6.19 -3.96 9.76
CA ASP A 322 -5.88 -5.05 10.72
C ASP A 322 -5.98 -4.61 12.20
N ASN A 323 -7.14 -4.06 12.59
CA ASN A 323 -7.39 -3.47 13.92
C ASN A 323 -6.41 -2.37 14.34
N MET A 324 -5.73 -1.72 13.40
CA MET A 324 -4.87 -0.57 13.61
C MET A 324 -5.42 0.68 12.90
N GLY A 325 -5.28 1.84 13.53
CA GLY A 325 -5.48 3.13 12.88
C GLY A 325 -4.15 3.64 12.33
N VAL A 326 -4.07 3.83 11.02
CA VAL A 326 -2.90 4.39 10.33
C VAL A 326 -3.20 5.85 9.99
N PHE A 327 -2.34 6.76 10.44
CA PHE A 327 -2.53 8.20 10.30
C PHE A 327 -1.31 8.85 9.67
N THR A 328 -1.53 9.75 8.71
CA THR A 328 -0.50 10.68 8.22
C THR A 328 -0.87 12.08 8.70
N PHE A 329 0.04 12.73 9.40
CA PHE A 329 -0.03 14.13 9.79
C PHE A 329 0.96 14.95 8.98
N VAL A 330 0.64 16.21 8.72
CA VAL A 330 1.49 17.15 7.98
C VAL A 330 1.62 18.44 8.77
N GLU A 331 2.74 19.14 8.61
CA GLU A 331 2.90 20.45 9.22
C GLU A 331 1.87 21.45 8.68
N GLN A 332 1.35 22.29 9.56
CA GLN A 332 0.56 23.46 9.25
C GLN A 332 1.25 24.72 9.78
N THR A 333 1.50 25.69 8.90
CA THR A 333 2.07 26.98 9.29
C THR A 333 1.08 27.81 10.11
N GLU A 334 1.56 28.84 10.80
CA GLU A 334 0.70 29.80 11.52
C GLU A 334 -0.32 30.50 10.61
N SER A 335 0.01 30.66 9.32
CA SER A 335 -0.88 31.20 8.29
C SER A 335 -1.88 30.17 7.73
N GLY A 336 -1.85 28.93 8.22
CA GLY A 336 -2.77 27.86 7.86
C GLY A 336 -2.37 27.00 6.65
N VAL A 337 -1.16 27.18 6.10
CA VAL A 337 -0.67 26.44 4.92
C VAL A 337 -0.20 25.05 5.34
N ARG A 338 -0.70 23.99 4.69
CA ARG A 338 -0.25 22.60 4.94
C ARG A 338 1.01 22.28 4.15
N ILE A 339 2.00 21.65 4.77
CA ILE A 339 3.27 21.29 4.15
C ILE A 339 3.37 19.76 4.09
N TYR A 340 2.88 19.18 2.99
CA TYR A 340 2.82 17.72 2.83
C TYR A 340 4.19 17.01 2.88
N PRO A 341 5.28 17.60 2.37
CA PRO A 341 6.62 17.00 2.51
C PRO A 341 7.05 16.83 3.97
N ASP A 342 6.53 17.65 4.88
CA ASP A 342 6.86 17.62 6.30
C ASP A 342 5.82 16.76 7.04
N SER A 343 5.90 15.44 6.83
CA SER A 343 4.91 14.49 7.36
C SER A 343 5.41 13.67 8.54
N VAL A 344 4.46 13.30 9.42
CA VAL A 344 4.63 12.34 10.50
C VAL A 344 3.58 11.24 10.33
N LYS A 345 4.03 9.99 10.28
CA LYS A 345 3.16 8.81 10.16
C LYS A 345 3.03 8.12 11.51
N MET A 346 1.83 7.68 11.85
CA MET A 346 1.54 6.99 13.10
C MET A 346 0.69 5.75 12.85
N LYS A 347 0.92 4.72 13.66
CA LYS A 347 0.05 3.56 13.80
C LYS A 347 -0.43 3.47 15.24
N MET A 348 -1.73 3.34 15.43
CA MET A 348 -2.39 3.22 16.73
C MET A 348 -3.07 1.87 16.82
N SER A 349 -2.96 1.19 17.95
CA SER A 349 -3.79 0.02 18.22
C SER A 349 -5.24 0.44 18.43
N LEU A 350 -6.19 -0.19 17.75
CA LEU A 350 -7.61 0.03 18.02
C LEU A 350 -8.12 -0.79 19.21
N GLU A 351 -7.26 -1.57 19.88
CA GLU A 351 -7.62 -2.31 21.10
C GLU A 351 -7.61 -1.39 22.33
N ASP A 352 -6.59 -0.57 22.48
CA ASP A 352 -6.36 0.27 23.66
C ASP A 352 -6.01 1.73 23.31
N GLY A 353 -5.72 2.02 22.05
CA GLY A 353 -5.26 3.33 21.58
C GLY A 353 -3.80 3.64 21.91
N SER A 354 -2.95 2.62 22.14
CA SER A 354 -1.51 2.81 22.27
C SER A 354 -0.85 3.09 20.91
N VAL A 355 0.28 3.78 20.92
CA VAL A 355 1.10 3.98 19.72
C VAL A 355 1.92 2.70 19.49
N ILE A 356 1.73 2.07 18.34
CA ILE A 356 2.45 0.86 17.92
C ILE A 356 3.41 1.13 16.75
N GLY A 357 3.29 2.31 16.13
CA GLY A 357 4.21 2.74 15.08
C GLY A 357 4.29 4.25 14.98
N PHE A 358 5.48 4.76 14.70
CA PHE A 358 5.74 6.18 14.55
C PHE A 358 6.86 6.39 13.53
N SER A 359 6.74 7.40 12.68
CA SER A 359 7.81 7.83 11.79
C SER A 359 7.73 9.34 11.61
N ALA A 360 8.74 10.05 12.12
CA ALA A 360 8.94 11.47 11.88
C ALA A 360 10.12 11.71 10.93
N LYS A 361 10.51 10.71 10.13
CA LYS A 361 11.61 10.82 9.18
C LYS A 361 11.40 12.01 8.25
N ASP A 362 10.29 12.07 7.53
CA ASP A 362 10.01 13.15 6.58
C ASP A 362 9.98 14.52 7.26
N PHE A 363 9.25 14.66 8.38
CA PHE A 363 9.24 15.89 9.17
C PHE A 363 10.64 16.32 9.61
N LEU A 364 11.44 15.45 10.22
CA LEU A 364 12.77 15.82 10.72
C LEU A 364 13.81 16.07 9.61
N LEU A 365 13.61 15.47 8.43
CA LEU A 365 14.49 15.57 7.26
C LEU A 365 14.22 16.80 6.41
N LYS A 366 12.94 17.03 6.09
CA LYS A 366 12.50 17.98 5.07
C LYS A 366 12.10 19.33 5.70
N HIS A 367 11.81 19.34 7.00
CA HIS A 367 11.39 20.54 7.70
C HIS A 367 12.47 21.61 7.74
N ARG A 368 12.09 22.78 7.25
CA ARG A 368 12.90 23.97 7.20
C ARG A 368 12.00 25.19 7.24
N THR A 369 12.57 26.32 7.66
CA THR A 369 11.90 27.61 7.48
C THR A 369 11.79 27.89 5.99
N ARG A 370 10.56 28.05 5.51
CA ARG A 370 10.24 28.35 4.10
C ARG A 370 9.77 29.79 3.98
N ASP A 371 10.24 30.47 2.94
CA ASP A 371 9.62 31.70 2.47
C ASP A 371 8.54 31.32 1.46
N ILE A 372 7.28 31.34 1.89
CA ILE A 372 6.15 30.87 1.08
C ILE A 372 5.69 32.03 0.19
N PRO A 373 5.75 31.88 -1.16
CA PRO A 373 5.36 32.94 -2.07
C PRO A 373 3.85 33.23 -1.97
N GLN A 374 3.47 34.44 -2.36
CA GLN A 374 2.05 34.77 -2.52
C GLN A 374 1.50 34.15 -3.82
N PRO A 375 0.30 33.53 -3.81
CA PRO A 375 -0.35 33.02 -5.00
C PRO A 375 -0.49 34.08 -6.10
N LYS A 376 -0.19 33.73 -7.36
CA LYS A 376 -0.44 34.61 -8.51
C LYS A 376 -1.87 34.55 -9.02
N ILE A 377 -2.59 33.46 -8.72
CA ILE A 377 -4.02 33.33 -9.01
C ILE A 377 -4.85 33.32 -7.73
N SER A 378 -6.09 33.80 -7.82
CA SER A 378 -7.02 33.74 -6.70
C SER A 378 -7.56 32.31 -6.50
N LYS A 379 -8.06 32.02 -5.31
CA LYS A 379 -8.75 30.77 -5.01
C LYS A 379 -9.92 30.51 -5.97
N GLU A 380 -10.70 31.54 -6.29
CA GLU A 380 -11.85 31.44 -7.18
C GLU A 380 -11.41 31.08 -8.60
N GLN A 381 -10.29 31.64 -9.06
CA GLN A 381 -9.67 31.27 -10.33
C GLN A 381 -9.19 29.82 -10.32
N ALA A 382 -8.50 29.38 -9.26
CA ALA A 382 -8.09 27.99 -9.09
C ALA A 382 -9.29 27.03 -9.05
N LYS A 383 -10.36 27.40 -8.36
CA LYS A 383 -11.60 26.61 -8.27
C LYS A 383 -12.27 26.41 -9.64
N THR A 384 -12.17 27.38 -10.54
CA THR A 384 -12.70 27.24 -11.92
C THR A 384 -11.93 26.22 -12.77
N LYS A 385 -10.76 25.78 -12.31
CA LYS A 385 -9.94 24.77 -12.99
C LYS A 385 -10.37 23.36 -12.66
N LEU A 386 -11.01 23.14 -11.51
CA LEU A 386 -11.47 21.82 -11.08
C LEU A 386 -12.47 21.19 -12.05
N ASN A 387 -12.54 19.86 -12.03
CA ASN A 387 -13.54 19.11 -12.77
C ASN A 387 -14.94 19.54 -12.30
N SER A 388 -15.85 19.81 -13.24
CA SER A 388 -17.21 20.27 -12.95
C SER A 388 -18.02 19.29 -12.11
N ASN A 389 -17.60 18.04 -12.04
CA ASN A 389 -18.25 16.99 -11.26
C ASN A 389 -17.87 17.02 -9.77
N VAL A 390 -16.82 17.78 -9.39
CA VAL A 390 -16.31 17.89 -8.02
C VAL A 390 -17.19 18.82 -7.20
N LYS A 391 -17.77 18.29 -6.12
CA LYS A 391 -18.46 19.07 -5.09
C LYS A 391 -17.47 19.46 -4.00
N VAL A 392 -16.90 20.65 -4.11
CA VAL A 392 -15.93 21.18 -3.14
C VAL A 392 -16.58 21.38 -1.76
N MET A 393 -15.95 20.85 -0.72
CA MET A 393 -16.36 20.92 0.68
C MET A 393 -15.42 21.80 1.51
N GLU A 394 -14.10 21.70 1.27
CA GLU A 394 -13.09 22.49 1.97
C GLU A 394 -12.03 22.98 0.99
N ASP A 395 -11.42 24.13 1.32
CA ASP A 395 -10.30 24.70 0.58
C ASP A 395 -9.23 25.26 1.54
N ARG A 396 -7.96 25.08 1.15
CA ARG A 396 -6.77 25.51 1.89
C ARG A 396 -5.63 25.81 0.92
N LEU A 397 -4.58 26.48 1.40
CA LEU A 397 -3.29 26.48 0.72
C LEU A 397 -2.45 25.31 1.24
N ALA A 398 -1.70 24.69 0.33
CA ALA A 398 -0.80 23.59 0.64
C ALA A 398 0.47 23.65 -0.19
N ILE A 399 1.57 23.14 0.33
CA ILE A 399 2.79 22.84 -0.41
C ILE A 399 2.88 21.33 -0.58
N ILE A 400 3.09 20.90 -1.82
CA ILE A 400 3.36 19.52 -2.19
C ILE A 400 4.63 19.44 -3.04
N THR A 401 5.21 18.25 -3.16
CA THR A 401 6.22 17.95 -4.19
C THR A 401 5.50 17.55 -5.47
N ASN A 402 5.83 18.21 -6.59
CA ASN A 402 5.38 17.81 -7.92
C ASN A 402 6.12 16.53 -8.39
N ASP A 403 5.79 16.04 -9.59
CA ASP A 403 6.41 14.83 -10.17
C ASP A 403 7.93 14.96 -10.44
N LEU A 404 8.45 16.18 -10.45
CA LEU A 404 9.89 16.48 -10.55
C LEU A 404 10.58 16.62 -9.18
N ASN A 405 9.86 16.30 -8.10
CA ASN A 405 10.29 16.43 -6.71
C ASN A 405 10.62 17.88 -6.28
N GLU A 406 9.95 18.85 -6.89
CA GLU A 406 10.05 20.27 -6.54
C GLU A 406 8.87 20.70 -5.68
N GLU A 407 9.11 21.50 -4.64
CA GLU A 407 8.05 22.05 -3.82
C GLU A 407 7.28 23.15 -4.56
N VAL A 408 5.98 22.94 -4.72
CA VAL A 408 5.05 23.87 -5.38
C VAL A 408 3.94 24.29 -4.41
N LEU A 409 3.56 25.57 -4.46
CA LEU A 409 2.43 26.11 -3.72
C LEU A 409 1.15 25.83 -4.51
N CYS A 410 0.15 25.25 -3.83
CA CYS A 410 -1.12 24.85 -4.40
C CYS A 410 -2.29 25.33 -3.54
N TYR A 411 -3.45 25.48 -4.18
CA TYR A 411 -4.74 25.40 -3.52
C TYR A 411 -5.15 23.93 -3.40
N GLU A 412 -5.30 23.44 -2.17
CA GLU A 412 -5.89 22.14 -1.86
C GLU A 412 -7.41 22.29 -1.82
N PHE A 413 -8.10 21.47 -2.59
CA PHE A 413 -9.55 21.34 -2.57
C PHE A 413 -9.93 19.92 -2.14
N LEU A 414 -10.68 19.83 -1.04
CA LEU A 414 -11.31 18.59 -0.61
C LEU A 414 -12.75 18.59 -1.12
N GLY A 415 -13.16 17.55 -1.84
CA GLY A 415 -14.52 17.47 -2.38
C GLY A 415 -14.94 16.05 -2.70
N THR A 416 -16.17 15.89 -3.16
CA THR A 416 -16.71 14.57 -3.52
C THR A 416 -17.13 14.50 -4.98
N ILE A 417 -16.94 13.32 -5.57
CA ILE A 417 -17.55 12.93 -6.84
C ILE A 417 -18.32 11.65 -6.56
N LYS A 418 -19.66 11.70 -6.72
CA LYS A 418 -20.56 10.64 -6.27
C LYS A 418 -20.38 10.34 -4.77
N ASN A 419 -19.85 9.17 -4.43
CA ASN A 419 -19.65 8.69 -3.04
C ASN A 419 -18.19 8.77 -2.59
N ASP A 420 -17.27 9.08 -3.49
CA ASP A 420 -15.84 9.09 -3.21
C ASP A 420 -15.36 10.50 -2.86
N THR A 421 -14.44 10.56 -1.91
CA THR A 421 -13.81 11.80 -1.46
C THR A 421 -12.47 11.96 -2.16
N TYR A 422 -12.20 13.15 -2.67
CA TYR A 422 -10.98 13.48 -3.40
C TYR A 422 -10.31 14.70 -2.78
N ARG A 423 -8.98 14.66 -2.78
CA ARG A 423 -8.12 15.82 -2.54
C ARG A 423 -7.44 16.20 -3.85
N ILE A 424 -7.66 17.45 -4.28
CA ILE A 424 -7.15 17.97 -5.55
C ILE A 424 -6.26 19.18 -5.27
N PHE A 425 -5.07 19.20 -5.87
CA PHE A 425 -4.10 20.29 -5.72
C PHE A 425 -3.97 21.06 -7.03
N ILE A 426 -4.29 22.36 -6.99
CA ILE A 426 -4.17 23.27 -8.12
C ILE A 426 -3.01 24.23 -7.86
N ASN A 427 -2.00 24.27 -8.72
CA ASN A 427 -0.87 25.19 -8.65
C ASN A 427 -1.34 26.64 -8.48
N ALA A 428 -0.86 27.30 -7.43
CA ALA A 428 -1.26 28.65 -7.04
C ALA A 428 -0.66 29.77 -7.93
N ASP A 429 0.23 29.40 -8.86
CA ASP A 429 0.82 30.29 -9.85
C ASP A 429 0.22 30.11 -11.25
N THR A 430 0.07 28.86 -11.69
CA THR A 430 -0.34 28.54 -13.08
C THR A 430 -1.81 28.14 -13.21
N GLY A 431 -2.42 27.65 -12.13
CA GLY A 431 -3.75 27.05 -12.16
C GLY A 431 -3.82 25.66 -12.81
N PHE A 432 -2.69 25.02 -13.05
CA PHE A 432 -2.65 23.62 -13.47
C PHE A 432 -2.85 22.68 -12.28
N GLU A 433 -3.42 21.51 -12.50
CA GLU A 433 -3.44 20.47 -11.47
C GLU A 433 -2.03 19.93 -11.28
N GLU A 434 -1.64 19.77 -10.01
CA GLU A 434 -0.36 19.19 -9.61
C GLU A 434 -0.54 17.80 -9.01
N LYS A 435 -1.69 17.51 -8.39
CA LYS A 435 -1.98 16.17 -7.88
C LYS A 435 -3.48 15.97 -7.63
N VAL A 436 -3.96 14.74 -7.82
CA VAL A 436 -5.31 14.30 -7.46
C VAL A 436 -5.21 12.98 -6.69
N GLU A 437 -5.77 12.94 -5.49
CA GLU A 437 -5.78 11.77 -4.61
C GLU A 437 -7.21 11.37 -4.26
N LYS A 438 -7.56 10.10 -4.44
CA LYS A 438 -8.76 9.51 -3.86
C LYS A 438 -8.48 9.18 -2.40
N LEU A 439 -9.32 9.65 -1.49
CA LEU A 439 -9.21 9.34 -0.06
C LEU A 439 -10.04 8.10 0.25
N GLN A 440 -9.42 7.13 0.91
CA GLN A 440 -10.08 5.90 1.33
C GLN A 440 -11.13 6.21 2.41
N ASN A 441 -12.32 5.61 2.26
CA ASN A 441 -13.30 5.52 3.35
C ASN A 441 -13.02 4.24 4.16
N SER A 442 -13.62 4.12 5.35
CA SER A 442 -13.46 2.96 6.22
C SER A 442 -13.73 1.63 5.49
N GLU A 443 -12.79 0.69 5.55
CA GLU A 443 -12.93 -0.64 4.94
C GLU A 443 -14.14 -1.39 5.52
N PRO A 444 -14.91 -2.13 4.68
CA PRO A 444 -15.98 -2.99 5.17
C PRO A 444 -15.41 -4.16 5.99
N LEU A 445 -16.06 -4.51 7.10
CA LEU A 445 -15.74 -5.69 7.89
C LEU A 445 -16.30 -6.93 7.17
N TYR A 446 -15.43 -7.83 6.70
CA TYR A 446 -15.84 -9.05 5.99
C TYR A 446 -16.38 -10.17 6.89
N ASN A 447 -16.32 -10.00 8.23
CA ASN A 447 -16.75 -11.00 9.20
C ASN A 447 -18.28 -11.09 9.43
N GLU A 448 -19.10 -10.34 8.68
CA GLU A 448 -20.57 -10.27 8.88
C GLU A 448 -21.41 -10.64 7.64
N LEU A 449 -20.85 -11.31 6.62
CA LEU A 449 -21.59 -11.80 5.45
C LEU A 449 -21.90 -13.29 5.48
#